data_AF-A0A3S1H037-F1
#
_entry.id   AF-A0A3S1H037-F1
#
_cell.length_a   1.000
_cell.length_b   1.000
_cell.length_c   1.000
_cell.angle_alpha   90.00
_cell.angle_beta   90.00
_cell.angle_gamma   90.00
#
_symmetry.space_group_name_H-M   'P 1'
#
loop_
_entity.id
_entity.type
_entity.pdbx_description
1 polymer ?
#
loop_
_entity_poly.entity_id
_entity_poly.type
_entity_poly.pdbx_seq_one_letter_code
_entity_poly.pdbx_strand_id
1 'polypeptide(L)' 'MTDRSITSCDEYGSIYFVESSAMASLCAECAFHLYGYPACEHQFKNGRCTACGWDGSRSKYIAGIISRESS' A
#
# COMPACT_ATOMS: atom_id res chain seq x y z
N MET A 1 1.38 -20.96 11.51
CA MET A 1 0.21 -20.09 11.28
C MET A 1 0.70 -18.67 11.50
N THR A 2 0.99 -17.94 10.43
CA THR A 2 1.41 -16.53 10.57
C THR A 2 0.15 -15.70 10.48
N ASP A 3 -0.43 -15.38 11.64
CA ASP A 3 -1.54 -14.44 11.73
C ASP A 3 -1.00 -13.04 11.45
N ARG A 4 -1.11 -12.63 10.18
CA ARG A 4 -0.67 -11.32 9.73
C ARG A 4 -1.76 -10.31 10.07
N SER A 5 -1.44 -9.29 10.85
CA SER A 5 -2.37 -8.22 11.18
C SER A 5 -2.79 -7.48 9.91
N ILE A 6 -4.06 -7.62 9.53
CA ILE A 6 -4.66 -6.89 8.41
C ILE A 6 -5.40 -5.65 8.92
N THR A 7 -5.26 -4.54 8.21
CA THR A 7 -6.01 -3.30 8.45
C THR A 7 -6.42 -2.66 7.12
N SER A 8 -7.33 -1.69 7.15
CA SER A 8 -7.71 -0.89 5.97
C SER A 8 -6.85 0.36 5.86
N CYS A 9 -6.48 0.73 4.64
CA CYS A 9 -5.79 2.00 4.38
C CYS A 9 -6.76 3.17 4.42
N ASP A 10 -6.44 4.24 5.14
CA ASP A 10 -7.30 5.43 5.26
C ASP A 10 -7.51 6.17 3.91
N GLU A 11 -6.61 6.00 2.94
CA GLU A 11 -6.69 6.67 1.64
C GLU A 11 -7.74 6.09 0.69
N TYR A 12 -7.92 4.77 0.69
CA TYR A 12 -8.75 4.07 -0.30
C TYR A 12 -9.60 2.93 0.29
N GLY A 13 -9.39 2.59 1.56
CA GLY A 13 -10.20 1.64 2.31
C GLY A 13 -9.90 0.16 2.06
N SER A 14 -9.01 -0.23 1.13
CA SER A 14 -8.71 -1.67 1.00
C SER A 14 -7.75 -2.17 2.06
N ILE A 15 -7.82 -3.48 2.27
CA ILE A 15 -7.03 -4.21 3.24
C ILE A 15 -5.57 -4.34 2.82
N TYR A 16 -4.68 -4.23 3.79
CA TYR A 16 -3.25 -4.46 3.64
C TYR A 16 -2.66 -5.05 4.93
N PHE A 17 -1.45 -5.59 4.87
CA PHE A 17 -0.74 -6.11 6.03
C PHE A 17 -0.04 -4.98 6.79
N VAL A 18 -0.41 -4.77 8.05
CA VAL A 18 0.14 -3.70 8.90
C VAL A 18 1.65 -3.78 9.00
N GLU A 19 2.19 -4.99 9.13
CA GLU A 19 3.65 -5.26 9.24
C GLU A 19 4.44 -4.82 8.00
N SER A 20 3.79 -4.69 6.85
CA SER A 20 4.43 -4.32 5.59
C SER A 20 4.59 -2.82 5.41
N SER A 21 3.95 -2.01 6.26
CA SER A 21 3.98 -0.56 6.20
C SER A 21 4.66 0.02 7.44
N ALA A 22 5.33 1.15 7.27
CA ALA A 22 5.84 1.94 8.38
C ALA A 22 4.72 2.59 9.19
N MET A 23 3.49 2.66 8.65
CA MET A 23 2.33 3.28 9.29
C MET A 23 1.15 2.31 9.39
N ALA A 24 0.55 2.24 10.58
CA ALA A 24 -0.58 1.35 10.86
C ALA A 24 -1.92 1.79 10.23
N SER A 25 -2.00 3.01 9.67
CA SER A 25 -3.20 3.55 9.00
C SER A 25 -3.05 3.67 7.48
N LEU A 26 -1.84 3.54 6.95
CA LEU A 26 -1.55 3.69 5.52
C LEU A 26 -0.81 2.47 4.99
N CYS A 27 -1.19 1.99 3.80
CA CYS A 27 -0.41 0.94 3.14
C CYS A 27 0.98 1.47 2.75
N ALA A 28 1.92 0.55 2.49
CA ALA A 28 3.29 0.89 2.13
C ALA A 28 3.39 1.84 0.91
N GLU A 29 2.48 1.71 -0.07
CA GLU A 29 2.43 2.59 -1.23
C GLU A 29 2.03 4.02 -0.86
N CYS A 30 0.95 4.17 -0.08
CA CYS A 30 0.50 5.50 0.36
C CYS A 30 1.53 6.14 1.30
N ALA A 31 2.12 5.36 2.19
CA ALA A 31 3.18 5.84 3.09
C ALA A 31 4.42 6.32 2.30
N PHE A 32 4.79 5.62 1.22
CA PHE A 32 5.87 6.05 0.33
C PHE A 32 5.55 7.36 -0.38
N HIS A 33 4.41 7.46 -1.07
CA HIS A 33 4.10 8.67 -1.85
C HIS A 33 3.75 9.89 -0.99
N LEU A 34 3.18 9.70 0.19
CA LEU A 34 2.79 10.82 1.07
C LEU A 34 3.93 11.30 1.97
N TYR A 35 4.77 10.38 2.45
CA TYR A 35 5.76 10.66 3.50
C TYR A 35 7.18 10.22 3.15
N GLY A 36 7.41 9.54 2.02
CA GLY A 36 8.73 9.07 1.60
C GLY A 36 9.23 7.82 2.32
N TYR A 37 8.34 7.03 2.94
CA TYR A 37 8.70 5.75 3.56
C TYR A 37 9.11 4.70 2.52
N PRO A 38 9.85 3.64 2.88
CA PRO A 38 10.24 2.60 1.92
C PRO A 38 9.05 2.03 1.14
N ALA A 39 9.12 2.09 -0.19
CA ALA A 39 8.13 1.49 -1.07
C ALA A 39 8.14 -0.04 -0.92
N CYS A 40 6.97 -0.66 -1.08
CA CYS A 40 6.89 -2.10 -1.24
C CYS A 40 7.22 -2.48 -2.68
N GLU A 41 8.07 -3.49 -2.89
CA GLU A 41 8.38 -4.04 -4.23
C GLU A 41 7.22 -4.84 -4.86
N HIS A 42 6.03 -4.74 -4.30
CA HIS A 42 4.76 -5.33 -4.76
C HIS A 42 4.88 -6.65 -5.54
N GLN A 43 4.89 -7.77 -4.81
CA GLN A 43 4.90 -9.11 -5.41
C GLN A 43 3.48 -9.64 -5.59
N PHE A 44 2.87 -9.37 -6.75
CA PHE A 44 1.49 -9.82 -7.02
C PHE A 44 1.39 -11.31 -7.32
N LYS A 45 0.51 -12.00 -6.57
CA LYS A 45 0.10 -13.38 -6.82
C LYS A 45 -1.42 -13.48 -6.63
N ASN A 46 -2.13 -14.02 -7.62
CA ASN A 46 -3.60 -14.10 -7.62
C ASN A 46 -4.31 -12.75 -7.39
N GLY A 47 -3.75 -11.65 -7.94
CA GLY A 47 -4.37 -10.32 -7.85
C GLY A 47 -4.16 -9.59 -6.51
N ARG A 48 -3.35 -10.12 -5.60
CA ARG A 48 -2.92 -9.41 -4.38
C ARG A 48 -1.41 -9.52 -4.19
N CYS A 49 -0.82 -8.48 -3.61
CA CYS A 49 0.56 -8.49 -3.20
C CYS A 49 0.75 -9.48 -2.05
N THR A 50 1.69 -10.41 -2.19
CA THR A 50 2.02 -11.39 -1.13
C THR A 50 2.77 -10.77 0.04
N ALA A 51 3.42 -9.62 -0.19
CA ALA A 51 4.21 -8.91 0.81
C ALA A 51 3.37 -7.93 1.64
N CYS A 52 2.50 -7.13 1.01
CA CYS A 52 1.70 -6.11 1.69
C CYS A 52 0.18 -6.33 1.62
N GLY A 53 -0.31 -7.34 0.91
CA GLY A 53 -1.74 -7.64 0.81
C GLY A 53 -2.51 -6.72 -0.14
N TRP A 54 -1.85 -5.67 -0.65
CA TRP A 54 -2.43 -4.69 -1.55
C TRP A 54 -2.94 -5.32 -2.86
N ASP A 55 -4.13 -4.92 -3.29
CA ASP A 55 -4.84 -5.44 -4.46
C ASP A 55 -4.61 -4.59 -5.73
N GLY A 56 -3.81 -3.53 -5.65
CA GLY A 56 -3.61 -2.56 -6.73
C GLY A 56 -4.60 -1.38 -6.69
N SER A 57 -5.51 -1.34 -5.71
CA SER A 57 -6.46 -0.24 -5.54
C SER A 57 -5.77 1.00 -4.95
N ARG A 58 -5.98 2.17 -5.53
CA ARG A 58 -5.41 3.43 -5.04
C ARG A 58 -6.41 4.57 -5.12
N SER A 59 -6.26 5.56 -4.23
CA SER A 59 -7.07 6.76 -4.26
C SER A 59 -6.73 7.61 -5.49
N LYS A 60 -7.69 8.45 -5.94
CA LYS A 60 -7.44 9.40 -7.04
C LYS A 60 -6.29 10.35 -6.73
N TYR A 61 -6.10 10.68 -5.45
CA TYR A 61 -5.04 11.56 -4.99
C TYR A 61 -3.66 10.92 -5.19
N ILE A 62 -3.46 9.70 -4.68
CA ILE A 62 -2.22 8.93 -4.87
C ILE A 62 -1.94 8.67 -6.36
N ALA A 63 -2.96 8.33 -7.13
CA ALA A 63 -2.83 8.18 -8.58
C ALA A 63 -2.31 9.46 -9.26
N GLY A 64 -2.80 10.63 -8.82
CA GLY A 64 -2.34 11.93 -9.29
C GLY A 64 -0.89 12.22 -8.93
N ILE A 65 -0.44 11.86 -7.72
CA ILE A 65 0.97 11.99 -7.31
C ILE A 65 1.86 11.14 -8.23
N ILE A 66 1.55 9.85 -8.38
CA ILE A 66 2.34 8.91 -9.19
C ILE A 66 2.47 9.39 -10.64
N SER A 67 1.37 9.86 -11.25
CA SER A 67 1.39 10.37 -12.62
C SER A 67 2.29 11.60 -12.79
N ARG A 68 2.49 12.40 -11.74
CA ARG A 68 3.33 13.60 -11.76
C ARG A 68 4.81 13.29 -11.56
N GLU A 69 5.14 12.24 -10.79
CA GLU A 69 6.53 11.84 -10.55
C GLU A 69 7.19 11.16 -11.77
N SER A 70 6.39 10.77 -12.77
CA SER A 70 6.88 10.15 -14.01
C SER A 70 7.16 11.14 -15.14
N SER A 71 7.11 12.46 -14.89
CA SER A 71 7.31 13.53 -15.89
C SER A 71 8.66 14.25 -15.76
#